data_AF-A0A963SAG3-F1
#
_entry.id   AF-A0A963SAG3-F1
#
_cell.length_a   1.000
_cell.length_b   1.000
_cell.length_c   1.000
_cell.angle_alpha   90.00
_cell.angle_beta   90.00
_cell.angle_gamma   90.00
#
_symmetry.space_group_name_H-M   'P 1'
#
loop_
_entity.id
_entity.type
_entity.pdbx_description
1 polymer ?
#
loop_
_entity_poly.entity_id
_entity_poly.type
_entity_poly.pdbx_seq_one_letter_code
_entity_poly.pdbx_strand_id
1 'polypeptide(L)'
;MRKAYAAKLKSIDAESDIDGFQRLRQAYEMARREAIWRRQSGEEVEQVEVFESLPPDAEEYALTESSLGEDQVVDGMTPPADQPRDPAHNHMEDLQRALFGESFTSFHAQNAAEAVGLLLEDGRMETVDHAQNIEGYLAAVLGDAIPRSDKAIVRADQYFGWRQELQKATPAWHILRVAHRASDLECMDVLADPAHKWHEAFEALRLGSPDRMPYSKRVRVSPSIMELMASLRYHNPGVEEEFDADAVRSWLEFASTGPSPDLVGGEGGGISWYGVFFLLFVLFQVIRLLV
;
A
#
# COMPACT_ATOMS: atom_id res chain seq x y z
N MET A 1 26.12 -0.02 15.83
CA MET A 1 26.06 -0.36 14.39
C MET A 1 26.38 0.82 13.45
N ARG A 2 25.50 1.82 13.26
CA ARG A 2 25.71 2.89 12.23
C ARG A 2 26.99 3.71 12.41
N LYS A 3 27.34 4.08 13.66
CA LYS A 3 28.58 4.83 13.96
C LYS A 3 29.86 4.04 13.66
N ALA A 4 29.86 2.73 13.92
CA ALA A 4 31.02 1.87 13.67
C ALA A 4 31.27 1.63 12.18
N TYR A 5 30.19 1.50 11.39
CA TYR A 5 30.28 1.42 9.93
C TYR A 5 30.85 2.71 9.33
N ALA A 6 30.37 3.87 9.78
CA ALA A 6 30.86 5.18 9.31
C ALA A 6 32.34 5.42 9.64
N ALA A 7 32.79 5.02 10.84
CA ALA A 7 34.20 5.11 11.22
C ALA A 7 35.10 4.23 10.31
N LYS A 8 34.64 3.03 9.97
CA LYS A 8 35.39 2.09 9.12
C LYS A 8 35.34 2.44 7.63
N LEU A 9 34.27 3.10 7.18
CA LEU A 9 34.16 3.65 5.82
C LEU A 9 35.17 4.78 5.60
N LYS A 10 35.45 5.57 6.64
CA LYS A 10 36.39 6.70 6.57
C LYS A 10 37.86 6.28 6.54
N SER A 11 38.16 5.03 6.91
CA SER A 11 39.52 4.47 6.91
C SER A 11 39.86 3.68 5.64
N ILE A 12 38.90 3.44 4.75
CA ILE A 12 39.12 2.72 3.49
C ILE A 12 39.14 3.76 2.35
N ASP A 13 40.25 3.82 1.62
CA ASP A 13 40.33 4.58 0.40
C ASP A 13 39.63 3.82 -0.73
N ALA A 14 38.52 4.39 -1.22
CA ALA A 14 37.58 3.70 -2.11
C ALA A 14 38.14 3.41 -3.50
N GLU A 15 39.20 4.12 -3.91
CA GLU A 15 39.83 3.94 -5.22
C GLU A 15 40.89 2.83 -5.22
N SER A 16 41.44 2.47 -4.06
CA SER A 16 42.52 1.49 -3.95
C SER A 16 42.09 0.09 -3.46
N ASP A 17 40.93 -0.05 -2.80
CA ASP A 17 40.42 -1.35 -2.32
C ASP A 17 38.92 -1.55 -2.54
N ILE A 18 38.55 -1.79 -3.81
CA ILE A 18 37.17 -2.08 -4.25
C ILE A 18 36.63 -3.34 -3.55
N ASP A 19 37.46 -4.37 -3.38
CA ASP A 19 37.06 -5.65 -2.76
C ASP A 19 36.82 -5.50 -1.25
N GLY A 20 37.57 -4.64 -0.56
CA GLY A 20 37.36 -4.27 0.83
C GLY A 20 36.03 -3.56 1.04
N PHE A 21 35.66 -2.65 0.14
CA PHE A 21 34.38 -1.94 0.19
C PHE A 21 33.19 -2.89 -0.01
N GLN A 22 33.28 -3.81 -0.98
CA GLN A 22 32.23 -4.82 -1.22
C GLN A 22 32.01 -5.74 -0.01
N ARG A 23 33.09 -6.23 0.61
CA ARG A 23 33.01 -7.06 1.83
C ARG A 23 32.37 -6.31 3.00
N LEU A 24 32.73 -5.04 3.20
CA LEU A 24 32.16 -4.22 4.27
C LEU A 24 30.66 -3.98 4.05
N ARG A 25 30.25 -3.73 2.80
CA ARG A 25 28.84 -3.54 2.44
C ARG A 25 28.02 -4.83 2.63
N GLN A 26 28.53 -5.97 2.18
CA GLN A 26 27.88 -7.27 2.37
C GLN A 26 27.69 -7.60 3.86
N ALA A 27 28.71 -7.36 4.68
CA ALA A 27 28.63 -7.57 6.13
C ALA A 27 27.58 -6.66 6.79
N TYR A 28 27.49 -5.39 6.38
CA TYR A 28 26.47 -4.46 6.87
C TYR A 28 25.05 -4.89 6.47
N GLU A 29 24.85 -5.30 5.22
CA GLU A 29 23.55 -5.76 4.73
C GLU A 29 23.10 -7.08 5.38
N MET A 30 24.03 -7.99 5.69
CA MET A 30 23.74 -9.18 6.50
C MET A 30 23.31 -8.81 7.93
N ALA A 31 24.08 -7.97 8.61
CA ALA A 31 23.75 -7.54 9.98
C ALA A 31 22.40 -6.80 10.05
N ARG A 32 22.06 -6.01 9.03
CA ARG A 32 20.75 -5.32 8.94
C ARG A 32 19.60 -6.31 8.73
N ARG A 33 19.76 -7.32 7.87
CA ARG A 33 18.76 -8.38 7.68
C ARG A 33 18.52 -9.16 8.95
N GLU A 34 19.59 -9.53 9.66
CA GLU A 34 19.50 -10.25 10.93
C GLU A 34 18.78 -9.44 12.00
N ALA A 35 19.04 -8.13 12.10
CA ALA A 35 18.33 -7.25 13.04
C ALA A 35 16.83 -7.13 12.73
N ILE A 36 16.44 -7.16 11.46
CA ILE A 36 15.02 -7.16 11.05
C ILE A 36 14.36 -8.49 11.39
N TRP A 37 15.02 -9.61 11.07
CA TRP A 37 14.54 -10.94 11.40
C TRP A 37 14.32 -11.12 12.89
N ARG A 38 15.30 -10.71 13.72
CA ARG A 38 15.22 -10.76 15.19
C ARG A 38 14.08 -9.91 15.75
N ARG A 39 13.79 -8.76 15.14
CA ARG A 39 12.66 -7.91 15.54
C ARG A 39 11.30 -8.54 15.20
N GLN A 40 11.23 -9.33 14.13
CA GLN A 40 10.02 -10.00 13.68
C GLN A 40 9.78 -11.34 14.40
N SER A 41 10.84 -12.04 14.83
CA SER A 41 10.74 -13.32 15.55
C SER A 41 10.31 -13.18 17.02
N GLY A 42 10.19 -11.95 17.55
CA GLY A 42 9.77 -11.72 18.94
C GLY A 42 10.76 -12.24 19.98
N GLU A 43 12.00 -12.51 19.58
CA GLU A 43 13.04 -13.03 20.44
C GLU A 43 13.64 -11.86 21.26
N GLU A 44 13.10 -11.65 22.46
CA GLU A 44 13.68 -10.72 23.44
C GLU A 44 15.10 -11.17 23.77
N VAL A 45 16.08 -10.34 23.44
CA VAL A 45 17.49 -10.62 23.73
C VAL A 45 17.72 -10.45 25.23
N GLU A 46 17.86 -11.59 25.93
CA GLU A 46 18.62 -11.68 27.17
C GLU A 46 19.98 -11.03 26.92
N GLN A 47 20.28 -9.95 27.66
CA GLN A 47 21.52 -9.21 27.52
C GLN A 47 22.70 -10.16 27.76
N VAL A 48 23.34 -10.61 26.68
CA VAL A 48 24.66 -11.23 26.79
C VAL A 48 25.63 -10.10 27.12
N GLU A 49 25.99 -9.98 28.40
CA GLU A 49 27.19 -9.26 28.82
C GLU A 49 28.37 -9.82 28.04
N VAL A 50 28.81 -9.06 27.04
CA VAL A 50 30.07 -9.30 26.36
C VAL A 50 31.16 -8.97 27.37
N PHE A 51 31.65 -10.00 28.07
CA PHE A 51 32.86 -9.94 28.86
C PHE A 51 34.05 -9.85 27.88
N GLU A 52 34.38 -8.63 27.46
CA GLU A 52 35.61 -8.34 26.71
C GLU A 52 36.78 -8.32 27.71
N SER A 53 37.35 -9.50 27.96
CA SER A 53 38.64 -9.60 28.63
C SER A 53 39.72 -9.01 27.72
N LEU A 54 40.09 -7.76 27.98
CA LEU A 54 41.25 -7.10 27.41
C LEU A 54 42.54 -7.87 27.78
N PRO A 55 43.45 -8.15 26.83
CA PRO A 55 44.78 -8.63 27.16
C PRO A 55 45.60 -7.53 27.85
N PRO A 56 46.39 -7.84 28.89
CA PRO A 56 47.05 -6.87 29.75
C PRO A 56 48.39 -6.35 29.20
N ASP A 57 48.57 -6.20 27.88
CA ASP A 57 49.89 -5.89 27.31
C ASP A 57 49.86 -4.77 26.24
N ALA A 58 49.09 -3.70 26.47
CA ALA A 58 49.09 -2.51 25.60
C ALA A 58 49.27 -1.21 26.41
N GLU A 59 50.23 -1.22 27.33
CA GLU A 59 50.93 0.02 27.67
C GLU A 59 51.96 0.29 26.56
N GLU A 60 52.14 1.57 26.21
CA GLU A 60 53.15 2.06 25.26
C GLU A 60 52.73 2.14 23.78
N TYR A 61 51.76 3.00 23.46
CA TYR A 61 51.96 3.95 22.36
C TYR A 61 51.49 5.34 22.79
N ALA A 62 52.49 6.20 22.93
CA ALA A 62 52.41 7.56 23.37
C ALA A 62 51.37 8.37 22.59
N LEU A 63 50.55 9.11 23.35
CA LEU A 63 49.86 10.31 22.90
C LEU A 63 50.92 11.26 22.33
N THR A 64 51.12 11.19 21.02
CA THR A 64 51.83 12.22 20.30
C THR A 64 50.77 13.26 19.97
N GLU A 65 50.74 14.34 20.77
CA GLU A 65 50.11 15.61 20.41
C GLU A 65 50.73 16.11 19.11
N SER A 66 50.25 15.60 17.99
CA SER A 66 50.58 16.14 16.68
C SER A 66 49.65 17.32 16.45
N SER A 67 50.19 18.49 16.82
CA SER A 67 50.09 19.74 16.05
C SER A 67 48.78 19.89 15.28
N LEU A 68 47.80 20.53 15.92
CA LEU A 68 46.78 21.33 15.25
C LEU A 68 47.47 22.25 14.24
N GLY A 69 47.51 21.80 12.98
CA GLY A 69 47.78 22.65 11.85
C GLY A 69 46.64 23.65 11.74
N GLU A 70 46.95 24.87 12.13
CA GLU A 70 46.43 26.12 11.59
C GLU A 70 45.67 25.97 10.26
N ASP A 71 44.41 26.43 10.28
CA ASP A 71 43.73 27.13 9.19
C ASP A 71 43.98 26.60 7.77
N GLN A 72 43.36 25.46 7.45
CA GLN A 72 42.64 25.38 6.18
C GLN A 72 41.15 25.47 6.46
N VAL A 73 40.69 26.71 6.58
CA VAL A 73 39.32 27.08 6.25
C VAL A 73 39.13 26.65 4.79
N VAL A 74 38.56 25.46 4.57
CA VAL A 74 38.04 25.06 3.26
C VAL A 74 36.77 25.87 3.06
N ASP A 75 36.98 27.15 2.74
CA ASP A 75 35.98 28.07 2.21
C ASP A 75 35.63 27.57 0.81
N GLY A 76 34.49 26.88 0.68
CA GLY A 76 34.08 26.39 -0.64
C GLY A 76 33.20 25.14 -0.71
N MET A 77 32.59 24.67 0.39
CA MET A 77 31.56 23.62 0.30
C MET A 77 30.17 24.11 0.75
N THR A 78 29.87 25.38 0.51
CA THR A 78 28.47 25.74 0.27
C THR A 78 28.12 25.14 -1.10
N PRO A 79 27.18 24.19 -1.20
CA PRO A 79 26.72 23.72 -2.50
C PRO A 79 26.37 24.95 -3.35
N PRO A 80 26.80 25.02 -4.63
CA PRO A 80 26.49 26.18 -5.45
C PRO A 80 24.98 26.40 -5.40
N ALA A 81 24.56 27.53 -4.85
CA ALA A 81 23.15 27.83 -4.60
C ALA A 81 22.30 27.89 -5.89
N ASP A 82 22.96 27.82 -7.06
CA ASP A 82 22.39 28.00 -8.39
C ASP A 82 22.45 26.75 -9.28
N GLN A 83 22.70 25.54 -8.76
CA GLN A 83 22.42 24.36 -9.59
C GLN A 83 20.89 24.30 -9.80
N PRO A 84 20.40 24.34 -11.06
CA PRO A 84 18.97 24.28 -11.32
C PRO A 84 18.44 22.98 -10.71
N ARG A 85 17.51 23.11 -9.77
CA ARG A 85 16.86 21.95 -9.16
C ARG A 85 16.26 21.10 -10.27
N ASP A 86 16.53 19.81 -10.19
CA ASP A 86 15.95 18.81 -11.06
C ASP A 86 14.42 18.99 -11.12
N PRO A 87 13.81 19.17 -12.30
CA PRO A 87 12.37 19.36 -12.43
C PRO A 87 11.56 18.24 -11.76
N ALA A 88 12.07 16.99 -11.76
CA ALA A 88 11.42 15.88 -11.07
C ALA A 88 11.31 16.12 -9.56
N HIS A 89 12.32 16.76 -8.94
CA HIS A 89 12.30 17.08 -7.52
C HIS A 89 11.17 18.04 -7.18
N ASN A 90 10.92 19.05 -8.03
CA ASN A 90 9.82 19.99 -7.82
C ASN A 90 8.47 19.27 -7.91
N HIS A 91 8.29 18.35 -8.86
CA HIS A 91 7.06 17.58 -9.00
C HIS A 91 6.83 16.62 -7.82
N MET A 92 7.89 16.03 -7.26
CA MET A 92 7.81 15.22 -6.03
C MET A 92 7.37 16.07 -4.83
N GLU A 93 7.91 17.28 -4.67
CA GLU A 93 7.47 18.22 -3.63
C GLU A 93 6.01 18.65 -3.81
N ASP A 94 5.60 18.93 -5.05
CA ASP A 94 4.22 19.30 -5.38
C ASP A 94 3.24 18.17 -5.08
N LEU A 95 3.60 16.93 -5.41
CA LEU A 95 2.84 15.73 -5.07
C LEU A 95 2.66 15.60 -3.56
N GLN A 96 3.75 15.70 -2.79
CA GLN A 96 3.68 15.60 -1.33
C GLN A 96 2.82 16.71 -0.73
N ARG A 97 2.96 17.95 -1.23
CA ARG A 97 2.15 19.09 -0.77
C ARG A 97 0.67 18.87 -1.05
N ALA A 98 0.32 18.34 -2.23
CA ALA A 98 -1.06 18.06 -2.60
C ALA A 98 -1.70 16.96 -1.73
N LEU A 99 -0.95 15.91 -1.39
CA LEU A 99 -1.47 14.76 -0.64
C LEU A 99 -1.51 14.99 0.88
N PHE A 100 -0.47 15.60 1.44
CA PHE A 100 -0.26 15.72 2.88
C PHE A 100 -0.49 17.14 3.43
N GLY A 101 -1.02 18.05 2.61
CA GLY A 101 -1.48 19.36 3.08
C GLY A 101 -2.58 19.26 4.15
N GLU A 102 -2.72 20.32 4.96
CA GLU A 102 -3.71 20.42 6.04
C GLU A 102 -5.14 20.32 5.51
N SER A 103 -5.40 20.91 4.34
CA SER A 103 -6.69 20.84 3.65
C SER A 103 -6.62 19.88 2.47
N PHE A 104 -7.64 19.03 2.31
CA PHE A 104 -7.76 18.16 1.16
C PHE A 104 -9.11 18.35 0.47
N THR A 105 -9.09 18.52 -0.85
CA THR A 105 -10.28 18.71 -1.70
C THR A 105 -10.12 17.96 -3.02
N SER A 106 -11.18 17.88 -3.83
CA SER A 106 -11.11 17.29 -5.17
C SER A 106 -10.06 17.96 -6.07
N PHE A 107 -9.80 19.25 -5.88
CA PHE A 107 -8.73 19.97 -6.58
C PHE A 107 -7.34 19.43 -6.19
N HIS A 108 -7.10 19.16 -4.90
CA HIS A 108 -5.83 18.57 -4.45
C HIS A 108 -5.64 17.15 -5.01
N ALA A 109 -6.70 16.35 -5.06
CA ALA A 109 -6.67 15.03 -5.70
C ALA A 109 -6.29 15.11 -7.18
N GLN A 110 -6.80 16.11 -7.90
CA GLN A 110 -6.47 16.34 -9.30
C GLN A 110 -5.01 16.78 -9.47
N ASN A 111 -4.54 17.71 -8.65
CA ASN A 111 -3.16 18.19 -8.69
C ASN A 111 -2.16 17.07 -8.39
N ALA A 112 -2.49 16.17 -7.45
CA ALA A 112 -1.66 15.00 -7.18
C ALA A 112 -1.55 14.09 -8.41
N ALA A 113 -2.66 13.85 -9.12
CA ALA A 113 -2.66 13.05 -10.34
C ALA A 113 -1.87 13.72 -11.48
N GLU A 114 -1.94 15.05 -11.60
CA GLU A 114 -1.16 15.83 -12.56
C GLU A 114 0.34 15.79 -12.25
N ALA A 115 0.73 15.96 -10.98
CA ALA A 115 2.13 15.85 -10.57
C ALA A 115 2.71 14.45 -10.84
N VAL A 116 1.93 13.39 -10.63
CA VAL A 116 2.31 12.03 -11.05
C VAL A 116 2.47 11.96 -12.57
N GLY A 117 1.55 12.52 -13.35
CA GLY A 117 1.66 12.57 -14.80
C GLY A 117 2.98 13.20 -15.28
N LEU A 118 3.36 14.35 -14.71
CA LEU A 118 4.60 15.05 -15.04
C LEU A 118 5.85 14.25 -14.66
N LEU A 119 5.83 13.52 -13.54
CA LEU A 119 6.93 12.62 -13.16
C LEU A 119 7.09 11.47 -14.17
N LEU A 120 5.99 10.92 -14.67
CA LEU A 120 5.99 9.80 -15.63
C LEU A 120 6.37 10.24 -17.05
N GLU A 121 6.25 11.53 -17.36
CA GLU A 121 6.63 12.13 -18.64
C GLU A 121 8.11 12.56 -18.67
N ASP A 122 8.85 12.41 -17.56
CA ASP A 122 10.30 12.66 -17.53
C ASP A 122 11.02 11.72 -18.50
N GLY A 123 11.80 12.28 -19.43
CA GLY A 123 12.55 11.48 -20.42
C GLY A 123 13.52 10.46 -19.82
N ARG A 124 13.91 10.63 -18.55
CA ARG A 124 14.74 9.66 -17.83
C ARG A 124 14.00 8.39 -17.44
N MET A 125 12.67 8.35 -17.54
CA MET A 125 11.87 7.15 -17.34
C MET A 125 12.22 6.02 -18.32
N GLU A 126 12.91 6.31 -19.42
CA GLU A 126 13.48 5.28 -20.32
C GLU A 126 14.61 4.47 -19.65
N THR A 127 15.23 5.01 -18.60
CA THR A 127 16.27 4.31 -17.84
C THR A 127 15.64 3.46 -16.74
N VAL A 128 15.95 2.16 -16.75
CA VAL A 128 15.35 1.17 -15.85
C VAL A 128 15.54 1.54 -14.38
N ASP A 129 16.73 1.98 -13.99
CA ASP A 129 17.03 2.35 -12.61
C ASP A 129 16.21 3.56 -12.15
N HIS A 130 16.03 4.56 -13.02
CA HIS A 130 15.22 5.73 -12.69
C HIS A 130 13.73 5.35 -12.57
N ALA A 131 13.22 4.60 -13.54
CA ALA A 131 11.83 4.14 -13.52
C ALA A 131 11.52 3.32 -12.25
N GLN A 132 12.42 2.40 -11.86
CA GLN A 132 12.27 1.60 -10.63
C GLN A 132 12.31 2.48 -9.37
N ASN A 133 13.19 3.48 -9.32
CA ASN A 133 13.26 4.41 -8.20
C ASN A 133 11.99 5.26 -8.07
N ILE A 134 11.47 5.76 -9.19
CA ILE A 134 10.22 6.53 -9.23
C ILE A 134 9.03 5.64 -8.87
N GLU A 135 8.96 4.41 -9.39
CA GLU A 135 7.90 3.45 -9.04
C GLU A 135 7.89 3.17 -7.53
N GLY A 136 9.05 2.83 -6.96
CA GLY A 136 9.17 2.57 -5.52
C GLY A 136 8.80 3.78 -4.66
N TYR A 137 9.20 4.98 -5.08
CA TYR A 137 8.82 6.24 -4.43
C TYR A 137 7.31 6.47 -4.49
N LEU A 138 6.69 6.37 -5.67
CA LEU A 138 5.27 6.59 -5.87
C LEU A 138 4.44 5.56 -5.11
N ALA A 139 4.82 4.28 -5.16
CA ALA A 139 4.13 3.23 -4.43
C ALA A 139 4.09 3.50 -2.91
N ALA A 140 5.22 3.98 -2.35
CA ALA A 140 5.29 4.36 -0.94
C ALA A 140 4.43 5.60 -0.64
N VAL A 141 4.65 6.70 -1.35
CA VAL A 141 3.97 7.98 -1.11
C VAL A 141 2.47 7.89 -1.34
N LEU A 142 2.05 7.30 -2.45
CA LEU A 142 0.63 7.13 -2.78
C LEU A 142 -0.02 6.13 -1.82
N GLY A 143 0.65 5.04 -1.47
CA GLY A 143 0.15 4.08 -0.49
C GLY A 143 -0.15 4.73 0.85
N ASP A 144 0.78 5.53 1.38
CA ASP A 144 0.60 6.22 2.67
C ASP A 144 -0.46 7.32 2.64
N ALA A 145 -0.75 7.89 1.47
CA ALA A 145 -1.76 8.90 1.30
C ALA A 145 -3.18 8.37 1.01
N ILE A 146 -3.40 7.05 0.94
CA ILE A 146 -4.75 6.49 0.72
C ILE A 146 -5.71 6.98 1.83
N PRO A 147 -6.93 7.45 1.49
CA PRO A 147 -7.58 7.46 0.16
C PRO A 147 -7.35 8.75 -0.66
N ARG A 148 -6.60 9.72 -0.15
CA ARG A 148 -6.34 11.00 -0.83
C ARG A 148 -5.64 10.84 -2.18
N SER A 149 -4.87 9.76 -2.34
CA SER A 149 -4.11 9.44 -3.54
C SER A 149 -4.86 8.69 -4.63
N ASP A 150 -6.15 8.37 -4.46
CA ASP A 150 -6.89 7.46 -5.37
C ASP A 150 -6.78 7.85 -6.85
N LYS A 151 -6.97 9.14 -7.19
CA LYS A 151 -6.82 9.63 -8.58
C LYS A 151 -5.41 9.47 -9.13
N ALA A 152 -4.40 9.67 -8.29
CA ALA A 152 -3.00 9.53 -8.67
C ALA A 152 -2.60 8.05 -8.81
N ILE A 153 -3.17 7.16 -7.99
CA ILE A 153 -3.00 5.71 -8.09
C ILE A 153 -3.48 5.20 -9.45
N VAL A 154 -4.66 5.63 -9.92
CA VAL A 154 -5.17 5.24 -11.25
C VAL A 154 -4.19 5.64 -12.36
N ARG A 155 -3.60 6.83 -12.27
CA ARG A 155 -2.62 7.30 -13.27
C ARG A 155 -1.33 6.49 -13.25
N ALA A 156 -0.80 6.19 -12.06
CA ALA A 156 0.41 5.38 -11.90
C ALA A 156 0.19 3.92 -12.34
N ASP A 157 -0.96 3.33 -11.99
CA ASP A 157 -1.33 1.97 -12.39
C ASP A 157 -1.43 1.83 -13.91
N GLN A 158 -1.96 2.83 -14.62
CA GLN A 158 -1.99 2.82 -16.09
C GLN A 158 -0.59 2.79 -16.73
N TYR A 159 0.42 3.34 -16.05
CA TYR A 159 1.79 3.37 -16.55
C TYR A 159 2.59 2.12 -16.15
N PHE A 160 2.59 1.77 -14.86
CA PHE A 160 3.39 0.66 -14.32
C PHE A 160 2.68 -0.71 -14.41
N GLY A 161 1.36 -0.73 -14.57
CA GLY A 161 0.58 -1.98 -14.60
C GLY A 161 0.50 -2.68 -13.24
N TRP A 162 0.43 -1.93 -12.13
CA TRP A 162 0.44 -2.48 -10.77
C TRP A 162 -0.60 -3.56 -10.53
N ARG A 163 -1.82 -3.45 -11.08
CA ARG A 163 -2.82 -4.52 -10.96
C ARG A 163 -2.39 -5.85 -11.58
N GLN A 164 -1.57 -5.82 -12.64
CA GLN A 164 -1.07 -7.04 -13.29
C GLN A 164 -0.06 -7.77 -12.40
N GLU A 165 0.62 -7.04 -11.51
CA GLU A 165 1.55 -7.62 -10.54
C GLU A 165 0.86 -8.53 -9.54
N LEU A 166 -0.41 -8.27 -9.19
CA LEU A 166 -1.22 -9.13 -8.32
C LEU A 166 -1.44 -10.54 -8.90
N GLN A 167 -1.29 -10.71 -10.21
CA GLN A 167 -1.46 -12.00 -10.89
C GLN A 167 -0.18 -12.84 -10.87
N LYS A 168 0.96 -12.26 -10.47
CA LYS A 168 2.23 -12.99 -10.40
C LYS A 168 2.27 -13.88 -9.17
N ALA A 169 3.01 -15.00 -9.29
CA ALA A 169 3.20 -15.92 -8.16
C ALA A 169 3.93 -15.27 -6.97
N THR A 170 4.80 -14.30 -7.24
CA THR A 170 5.56 -13.55 -6.23
C THR A 170 5.46 -12.05 -6.53
N PRO A 171 4.37 -11.38 -6.11
CA PRO A 171 4.19 -9.96 -6.34
C PRO A 171 5.23 -9.14 -5.55
N ALA A 172 5.63 -8.00 -6.11
CA ALA A 172 6.56 -7.11 -5.44
C ALA A 172 5.87 -6.45 -4.23
N TRP A 173 6.42 -6.69 -3.04
CA TRP A 173 5.76 -6.31 -1.77
C TRP A 173 5.52 -4.80 -1.64
N HIS A 174 6.39 -3.96 -2.21
CA HIS A 174 6.33 -2.51 -2.06
C HIS A 174 5.19 -1.86 -2.85
N ILE A 175 4.66 -2.53 -3.88
CA ILE A 175 3.53 -2.05 -4.68
C ILE A 175 2.19 -2.68 -4.27
N LEU A 176 2.18 -3.73 -3.44
CA LEU A 176 0.97 -4.50 -3.14
C LEU A 176 -0.20 -3.64 -2.66
N ARG A 177 0.08 -2.69 -1.74
CA ARG A 177 -0.94 -1.82 -1.18
C ARG A 177 -1.61 -0.95 -2.24
N VAL A 178 -0.84 -0.32 -3.11
CA VAL A 178 -1.36 0.53 -4.20
C VAL A 178 -1.98 -0.30 -5.32
N ALA A 179 -1.47 -1.50 -5.58
CA ALA A 179 -2.02 -2.43 -6.55
C ALA A 179 -3.42 -2.94 -6.14
N HIS A 180 -3.58 -3.36 -4.88
CA HIS A 180 -4.90 -3.72 -4.33
C HIS A 180 -5.86 -2.53 -4.40
N ARG A 181 -5.40 -1.34 -3.99
CA ARG A 181 -6.23 -0.14 -4.09
C ARG A 181 -6.65 0.18 -5.52
N ALA A 182 -5.76 0.05 -6.49
CA ALA A 182 -6.08 0.24 -7.90
C ALA A 182 -7.14 -0.77 -8.39
N SER A 183 -7.06 -2.03 -7.94
CA SER A 183 -8.08 -3.05 -8.21
C SER A 183 -9.43 -2.68 -7.60
N ASP A 184 -9.44 -2.21 -6.35
CA ASP A 184 -10.67 -1.79 -5.67
C ASP A 184 -11.33 -0.60 -6.40
N LEU A 185 -10.54 0.38 -6.85
CA LEU A 185 -11.01 1.53 -7.62
C LEU A 185 -11.64 1.10 -8.95
N GLU A 186 -11.00 0.20 -9.69
CA GLU A 186 -11.58 -0.36 -10.92
C GLU A 186 -12.88 -1.13 -10.64
N CYS A 187 -12.91 -1.93 -9.58
CA CYS A 187 -14.10 -2.66 -9.19
C CYS A 187 -15.27 -1.70 -8.91
N MET A 188 -15.02 -0.61 -8.17
CA MET A 188 -16.03 0.42 -7.90
C MET A 188 -16.49 1.13 -9.18
N ASP A 189 -15.58 1.45 -10.11
CA ASP A 189 -15.94 2.07 -11.40
C ASP A 189 -16.83 1.12 -12.24
N VAL A 190 -16.52 -0.17 -12.27
CA VAL A 190 -17.34 -1.19 -12.96
C VAL A 190 -18.72 -1.34 -12.30
N LEU A 191 -18.79 -1.33 -10.97
CA LEU A 191 -20.05 -1.41 -10.23
C LEU A 191 -20.92 -0.14 -10.40
N ALA A 192 -20.29 1.00 -10.64
CA ALA A 192 -20.97 2.26 -10.90
C ALA A 192 -21.65 2.32 -12.28
N ASP A 193 -21.29 1.46 -13.24
CA ASP A 193 -21.94 1.39 -14.55
C ASP A 193 -23.41 0.95 -14.42
N PRO A 194 -24.40 1.73 -14.90
CA PRO A 194 -25.81 1.37 -14.88
C PRO A 194 -26.15 0.05 -15.60
N ALA A 195 -25.32 -0.40 -16.53
CA ALA A 195 -25.49 -1.68 -17.22
C ALA A 195 -25.00 -2.89 -16.40
N HIS A 196 -24.26 -2.67 -15.32
CA HIS A 196 -23.70 -3.74 -14.51
C HIS A 196 -24.80 -4.46 -13.70
N LYS A 197 -24.75 -5.80 -13.65
CA LYS A 197 -25.78 -6.63 -12.97
C LYS A 197 -25.99 -6.29 -11.49
N TRP A 198 -24.95 -5.77 -10.83
CA TRP A 198 -24.98 -5.40 -9.41
C TRP A 198 -25.10 -3.90 -9.17
N HIS A 199 -25.33 -3.09 -10.21
CA HIS A 199 -25.43 -1.64 -10.08
C HIS A 199 -26.50 -1.21 -9.06
N GLU A 200 -27.72 -1.77 -9.15
CA GLU A 200 -28.79 -1.43 -8.19
C GLU A 200 -28.43 -1.78 -6.74
N ALA A 201 -27.71 -2.90 -6.53
CA ALA A 201 -27.25 -3.32 -5.21
C ALA A 201 -26.13 -2.43 -4.68
N PHE A 202 -25.19 -2.04 -5.55
CA PHE A 202 -24.12 -1.10 -5.24
C PHE A 202 -24.67 0.27 -4.81
N GLU A 203 -25.60 0.84 -5.59
CA GLU A 203 -26.25 2.10 -5.25
C GLU A 203 -27.11 1.99 -3.98
N ALA A 204 -27.73 0.82 -3.74
CA ALA A 204 -28.45 0.56 -2.50
C ALA A 204 -27.55 0.61 -1.26
N LEU A 205 -26.35 0.03 -1.34
CA LEU A 205 -25.35 0.06 -0.27
C LEU A 205 -24.80 1.47 -0.06
N ARG A 206 -24.54 2.23 -1.14
CA ARG A 206 -24.10 3.64 -1.06
C ARG A 206 -25.14 4.57 -0.45
N LEU A 207 -26.43 4.29 -0.66
CA LEU A 207 -27.51 5.05 -0.03
C LEU A 207 -27.53 4.86 1.50
N GLY A 208 -26.97 3.77 2.01
CA GLY A 208 -26.90 3.42 3.43
C GLY A 208 -28.02 2.45 3.82
N SER A 209 -28.70 2.73 4.94
CA SER A 209 -29.71 1.83 5.52
C SER A 209 -30.86 1.48 4.55
N PRO A 210 -31.35 0.22 4.57
CA PRO A 210 -32.48 -0.23 3.75
C PRO A 210 -33.73 0.65 3.93
N ASP A 211 -33.97 1.23 5.10
CA ASP A 211 -35.17 2.04 5.39
C ASP A 211 -35.25 3.33 4.57
N ARG A 212 -34.16 3.74 3.93
CA ARG A 212 -34.13 4.87 2.98
C ARG A 212 -34.78 4.52 1.64
N MET A 213 -35.20 3.27 1.44
CA MET A 213 -35.84 2.80 0.22
C MET A 213 -37.26 2.26 0.44
N PRO A 214 -38.16 2.41 -0.56
CA PRO A 214 -39.46 1.76 -0.53
C PRO A 214 -39.34 0.26 -0.35
N TYR A 215 -40.23 -0.34 0.44
CA TYR A 215 -40.19 -1.77 0.79
C TYR A 215 -40.13 -2.69 -0.43
N SER A 216 -40.95 -2.43 -1.46
CA SER A 216 -40.95 -3.22 -2.69
C SER A 216 -39.60 -3.24 -3.41
N LYS A 217 -38.87 -2.11 -3.38
CA LYS A 217 -37.53 -2.01 -3.97
C LYS A 217 -36.50 -2.75 -3.12
N ARG A 218 -36.59 -2.68 -1.79
CA ARG A 218 -35.71 -3.44 -0.89
C ARG A 218 -35.77 -4.93 -1.18
N VAL A 219 -36.98 -5.51 -1.16
CA VAL A 219 -37.19 -6.95 -1.40
C VAL A 219 -36.60 -7.39 -2.75
N ARG A 220 -36.73 -6.55 -3.79
CA ARG A 220 -36.19 -6.84 -5.12
C ARG A 220 -34.66 -6.86 -5.16
N VAL A 221 -34.01 -5.94 -4.45
CA VAL A 221 -32.54 -5.72 -4.52
C VAL A 221 -31.77 -6.61 -3.54
N SER A 222 -32.39 -7.07 -2.45
CA SER A 222 -31.73 -7.86 -1.41
C SER A 222 -30.97 -9.11 -1.89
N PRO A 223 -31.49 -9.94 -2.81
CA PRO A 223 -30.72 -11.08 -3.33
C PRO A 223 -29.42 -10.64 -4.01
N SER A 224 -29.48 -9.58 -4.82
CA SER A 224 -28.30 -9.02 -5.51
C SER A 224 -27.28 -8.44 -4.53
N ILE A 225 -27.72 -7.89 -3.39
CA ILE A 225 -26.80 -7.44 -2.32
C ILE A 225 -26.06 -8.63 -1.71
N MET A 226 -26.75 -9.72 -1.41
CA MET A 226 -26.10 -10.92 -0.86
C MET A 226 -25.04 -11.48 -1.81
N GLU A 227 -25.36 -11.56 -3.10
CA GLU A 227 -24.43 -12.00 -4.14
C GLU A 227 -23.24 -11.04 -4.30
N LEU A 228 -23.51 -9.74 -4.33
CA LEU A 228 -22.47 -8.70 -4.41
C LEU A 228 -21.51 -8.82 -3.22
N MET A 229 -22.02 -8.85 -1.98
CA MET A 229 -21.18 -8.94 -0.77
C MET A 229 -20.36 -10.23 -0.74
N ALA A 230 -20.93 -11.36 -1.15
CA ALA A 230 -20.19 -12.61 -1.26
C ALA A 230 -19.05 -12.52 -2.30
N SER A 231 -19.31 -11.85 -3.43
CA SER A 231 -18.29 -11.62 -4.46
C SER A 231 -17.19 -10.66 -3.98
N LEU A 232 -17.56 -9.56 -3.32
CA LEU A 232 -16.60 -8.56 -2.82
C LEU A 232 -15.66 -9.17 -1.79
N ARG A 233 -16.20 -9.89 -0.79
CA ARG A 233 -15.39 -10.57 0.24
C ARG A 233 -14.32 -11.49 -0.30
N TYR A 234 -14.63 -12.15 -1.42
CA TYR A 234 -13.72 -13.10 -2.02
C TYR A 234 -12.71 -12.43 -2.97
N HIS A 235 -13.14 -11.43 -3.75
CA HIS A 235 -12.32 -10.86 -4.82
C HIS A 235 -11.72 -9.48 -4.49
N ASN A 236 -12.47 -8.60 -3.83
CA ASN A 236 -12.11 -7.20 -3.58
C ASN A 236 -12.56 -6.78 -2.16
N PRO A 237 -11.93 -7.33 -1.09
CA PRO A 237 -12.36 -7.07 0.27
C PRO A 237 -12.20 -5.59 0.66
N GLY A 238 -11.25 -4.86 0.07
CA GLY A 238 -11.08 -3.43 0.31
C GLY A 238 -12.29 -2.58 -0.12
N VAL A 239 -13.06 -3.02 -1.13
CA VAL A 239 -14.30 -2.35 -1.52
C VAL A 239 -15.40 -2.51 -0.46
N GLU A 240 -15.43 -3.59 0.31
CA GLU A 240 -16.39 -3.73 1.42
C GLU A 240 -16.12 -2.69 2.52
N GLU A 241 -14.85 -2.35 2.76
CA GLU A 241 -14.45 -1.36 3.76
C GLU A 241 -14.88 0.08 3.40
N GLU A 242 -15.21 0.34 2.12
CA GLU A 242 -15.73 1.63 1.66
C GLU A 242 -17.21 1.85 2.01
N PHE A 243 -17.94 0.77 2.33
CA PHE A 243 -19.33 0.88 2.75
C PHE A 243 -19.45 1.08 4.26
N ASP A 244 -20.53 1.76 4.66
CA ASP A 244 -20.90 1.85 6.07
C ASP A 244 -21.22 0.45 6.63
N ALA A 245 -20.41 -0.01 7.60
CA ALA A 245 -20.51 -1.36 8.16
C ALA A 245 -21.88 -1.64 8.79
N ASP A 246 -22.52 -0.62 9.37
CA ASP A 246 -23.84 -0.75 9.96
C ASP A 246 -24.92 -0.87 8.88
N ALA A 247 -24.84 -0.08 7.81
CA ALA A 247 -25.71 -0.23 6.65
C ALA A 247 -25.58 -1.61 5.99
N VAL A 248 -24.36 -2.11 5.78
CA VAL A 248 -24.11 -3.46 5.25
C VAL A 248 -24.79 -4.49 6.16
N ARG A 249 -24.60 -4.40 7.48
CA ARG A 249 -25.24 -5.31 8.43
C ARG A 249 -26.77 -5.27 8.33
N SER A 250 -27.37 -4.08 8.30
CA SER A 250 -28.84 -3.94 8.18
C SER A 250 -29.38 -4.55 6.89
N TRP A 251 -28.66 -4.43 5.77
CA TRP A 251 -29.05 -5.06 4.52
C TRP A 251 -28.97 -6.58 4.57
N LEU A 252 -27.91 -7.13 5.18
CA LEU A 252 -27.75 -8.58 5.36
C LEU A 252 -28.83 -9.14 6.29
N GLU A 253 -29.14 -8.45 7.39
CA GLU A 253 -30.22 -8.82 8.31
C GLU A 253 -31.59 -8.80 7.62
N PHE A 254 -31.89 -7.74 6.86
CA PHE A 254 -33.12 -7.66 6.07
C PHE A 254 -33.22 -8.82 5.06
N ALA A 255 -32.13 -9.13 4.37
CA ALA A 255 -32.07 -10.23 3.41
C ALA A 255 -32.22 -11.61 4.09
N SER A 256 -31.69 -11.79 5.31
CA SER A 256 -31.79 -13.06 6.06
C SER A 256 -33.11 -13.26 6.79
N THR A 257 -33.81 -12.18 7.13
CA THR A 257 -35.11 -12.27 7.84
C THR A 257 -36.25 -12.49 6.86
N GLY A 258 -36.03 -12.15 5.58
CA GLY A 258 -37.07 -12.18 4.54
C GLY A 258 -38.12 -11.10 4.73
N PRO A 259 -39.05 -10.92 3.77
CA PRO A 259 -40.16 -10.00 3.93
C PRO A 259 -41.00 -10.40 5.16
N SER A 260 -41.07 -9.52 6.17
CA SER A 260 -41.92 -9.77 7.36
C SER A 260 -43.33 -10.17 6.94
N PRO A 261 -43.84 -11.33 7.40
CA PRO A 261 -45.15 -11.84 7.00
C PRO A 261 -46.30 -10.90 7.37
N ASP A 262 -46.10 -10.03 8.37
CA ASP A 262 -47.11 -9.07 8.85
C ASP A 262 -47.51 -7.99 7.84
N LEU A 263 -46.75 -7.82 6.74
CA LEU A 263 -47.05 -6.87 5.67
C LEU A 263 -47.51 -7.53 4.35
N VAL A 264 -47.46 -8.86 4.27
CA VAL A 264 -47.97 -9.62 3.13
C VAL A 264 -49.20 -10.38 3.60
N GLY A 265 -50.34 -9.68 3.64
CA GLY A 265 -51.64 -10.29 3.89
C GLY A 265 -51.96 -11.33 2.82
N GLY A 266 -51.61 -12.59 3.09
CA GLY A 266 -51.83 -13.70 2.17
C GLY A 266 -51.43 -15.02 2.81
N GLU A 267 -52.39 -15.68 3.45
CA GLU A 267 -52.27 -17.05 3.93
C GLU A 267 -51.91 -17.98 2.75
N GLY A 268 -50.66 -18.42 2.67
CA GLY A 268 -50.22 -19.38 1.67
C GLY A 268 -48.84 -19.93 2.01
N GLY A 269 -48.77 -21.20 2.44
CA GLY A 269 -47.56 -21.86 2.94
C GLY A 269 -46.35 -21.73 2.00
N GLY A 270 -45.35 -20.96 2.42
CA GLY A 270 -44.10 -20.76 1.69
C GLY A 270 -43.07 -21.82 2.02
N ILE A 271 -42.64 -22.57 1.01
CA ILE A 271 -41.42 -23.38 1.05
C ILE A 271 -40.25 -22.45 1.40
N SER A 272 -39.49 -22.78 2.44
CA SER A 272 -38.33 -22.01 2.87
C SER A 272 -37.26 -22.01 1.78
N TRP A 273 -37.21 -20.93 1.00
CA TRP A 273 -36.23 -20.70 -0.07
C TRP A 273 -34.78 -20.81 0.40
N TYR A 274 -34.51 -20.59 1.70
CA TYR A 274 -33.19 -20.75 2.32
C TYR A 274 -32.60 -22.16 2.11
N GLY A 275 -33.44 -23.20 2.16
CA GLY A 275 -32.98 -24.58 1.94
C GLY A 275 -32.52 -24.82 0.50
N VAL A 276 -33.15 -24.17 -0.47
CA VAL A 276 -32.84 -24.32 -1.90
C VAL A 276 -31.57 -23.54 -2.25
N PHE A 277 -31.43 -22.30 -1.77
CA PHE A 277 -30.23 -21.50 -2.02
C PHE A 277 -28.98 -22.08 -1.36
N PHE A 278 -29.10 -22.59 -0.13
CA PHE A 278 -27.98 -23.27 0.55
C PHE A 278 -27.52 -24.51 -0.23
N LEU A 279 -28.47 -25.31 -0.74
CA LEU A 279 -28.15 -26.50 -1.56
C LEU A 279 -27.44 -26.13 -2.87
N LEU A 280 -27.90 -25.08 -3.55
CA LEU A 280 -27.28 -24.61 -4.79
C LEU A 280 -25.88 -24.02 -4.55
N PHE A 281 -25.67 -23.30 -3.44
CA PHE A 281 -24.36 -22.77 -3.07
C PHE A 281 -23.34 -23.89 -2.79
N VAL A 282 -23.74 -24.91 -2.03
CA VAL A 282 -22.88 -26.09 -1.77
C VAL A 282 -22.59 -26.85 -3.06
N LEU A 283 -23.59 -27.03 -3.93
CA LEU A 283 -23.40 -27.69 -5.23
C LEU A 283 -22.41 -26.94 -6.12
N PHE A 284 -22.49 -25.61 -6.15
CA PHE A 284 -21.59 -24.77 -6.94
C PHE A 284 -20.14 -24.81 -6.43
N GLN A 285 -19.93 -24.85 -5.12
CA GLN A 285 -18.60 -25.03 -4.51
C GLN A 285 -17.98 -26.39 -4.84
N VAL A 286 -18.77 -27.47 -4.83
CA VAL A 286 -18.30 -28.82 -5.17
C VAL A 286 -17.91 -28.94 -6.64
N ILE A 287 -18.68 -28.35 -7.56
CA ILE A 287 -18.37 -28.36 -8.99
C ILE A 287 -17.06 -27.61 -9.28
N ARG A 288 -16.80 -26.50 -8.58
CA ARG A 288 -15.58 -25.70 -8.74
C ARG A 288 -14.31 -26.39 -8.23
N LEU A 289 -14.42 -27.33 -7.28
CA LEU A 289 -13.30 -28.13 -6.78
C LEU A 289 -12.95 -29.33 -7.68
N LEU A 290 -13.81 -29.66 -8.64
CA LEU A 290 -13.66 -30.82 -9.54
C LEU A 290 -13.19 -30.46 -10.95
N VAL A 291 -13.03 -29.17 -11.25
CA VAL A 291 -12.53 -28.63 -12.53
C VAL A 291 -11.21 -27.92 -12.29
#